data_AF-A0A831V6G5-F1
#
_entry.id   AF-A0A831V6G5-F1
#
_cell.length_a   1.000
_cell.length_b   1.000
_cell.length_c   1.000
_cell.angle_alpha   90.00
_cell.angle_beta   90.00
_cell.angle_gamma   90.00
#
_symmetry.space_group_name_H-M   'P 1'
#
loop_
_entity.id
_entity.type
_entity.pdbx_description
1 polymer ?
#
loop_
_entity_poly.entity_id
_entity_poly.type
_entity_poly.pdbx_seq_one_letter_code
_entity_poly.pdbx_strand_id
1 'polypeptide(L)'
;MALFRVVDRISQRSVRDGLRLEIPDHFLLALLILPWAMEKFNLLQQHQKRQAFYQLSREIRSGIDEFFIDGFSLKRMAKESMAMLLVNLATFARHHQKRNWPKWLRNKSYFHDCFLFYSLFAEAQGLQKADEKLFVALHSGDGIESHSISTRNNGAGRSKGRRGTRPAFTNRKQGVFGLRNK
;
A
#
# COMPACT_ATOMS: atom_id res chain seq x y z
N MET A 1 -12.84 13.93 16.04
CA MET A 1 -12.67 14.99 15.01
C MET A 1 -11.24 15.58 14.97
N ALA A 2 -10.19 14.80 15.27
CA ALA A 2 -8.80 15.29 15.22
C ALA A 2 -8.08 15.03 13.88
N LEU A 3 -8.54 14.04 13.08
CA LEU A 3 -7.91 13.63 11.81
C LEU A 3 -7.77 14.79 10.82
N PHE A 4 -8.84 15.52 10.55
CA PHE A 4 -8.79 16.64 9.60
C PHE A 4 -7.93 17.80 10.10
N ARG A 5 -7.80 17.99 11.42
CA ARG A 5 -6.87 18.99 11.98
C ARG A 5 -5.42 18.60 11.72
N VAL A 6 -5.08 17.31 11.78
CA VAL A 6 -3.74 16.80 11.46
C VAL A 6 -3.44 17.03 9.98
N VAL A 7 -4.39 16.70 9.09
CA VAL A 7 -4.26 16.93 7.65
C VAL A 7 -4.08 18.43 7.36
N ASP A 8 -4.94 19.28 7.90
CA ASP A 8 -4.88 20.73 7.73
C ASP A 8 -3.53 21.30 8.21
N ARG A 9 -3.03 20.84 9.37
CA ARG A 9 -1.69 21.23 9.84
C ARG A 9 -0.58 20.85 8.86
N ILE A 10 -0.59 19.63 8.33
CA ILE A 10 0.42 19.16 7.37
C ILE A 10 0.32 19.96 6.07
N SER A 11 -0.90 20.18 5.57
CA SER A 11 -1.15 20.99 4.38
C SER A 11 -0.73 22.46 4.55
N GLN A 12 -0.96 23.08 5.71
CA GLN A 12 -0.52 24.45 5.97
C GLN A 12 1.00 24.59 6.07
N ARG A 13 1.68 23.54 6.56
CA ARG A 13 3.15 23.51 6.64
C ARG A 13 3.80 23.44 5.27
N SER A 14 3.19 22.69 4.35
CA SER A 14 3.65 22.58 2.96
C SER A 14 3.73 23.95 2.27
N VAL A 15 2.70 24.77 2.48
CA VAL A 15 2.60 26.12 1.92
C VAL A 15 3.65 27.05 2.53
N ARG A 16 4.01 26.86 3.81
CA ARG A 16 4.97 27.73 4.52
C ARG A 16 6.43 27.44 4.18
N ASP A 17 6.81 26.17 4.08
CA ASP A 17 8.20 25.77 3.88
C ASP A 17 8.59 25.68 2.39
N GLY A 18 7.65 25.97 1.47
CA GLY A 18 7.86 25.90 0.02
C GLY A 18 8.01 24.47 -0.53
N LEU A 19 7.84 23.46 0.32
CA LEU A 19 7.84 22.05 -0.04
C LEU A 19 6.42 21.63 -0.42
N ARG A 20 6.19 21.17 -1.65
CA ARG A 20 4.90 20.59 -2.07
C ARG A 20 4.68 19.24 -1.39
N LEU A 21 4.08 19.25 -0.20
CA LEU A 21 3.52 18.05 0.43
C LEU A 21 2.17 17.76 -0.25
N GLU A 22 2.12 16.72 -1.08
CA GLU A 22 0.89 16.28 -1.73
C GLU A 22 0.40 14.99 -1.07
N ILE A 23 -0.72 15.09 -0.35
CA ILE A 23 -1.42 13.94 0.23
C ILE A 23 -2.29 13.35 -0.88
N PRO A 24 -2.16 12.05 -1.22
CA PRO A 24 -2.96 11.46 -2.29
C PRO A 24 -4.47 11.51 -2.01
N ASP A 25 -5.29 11.72 -3.03
CA ASP A 25 -6.74 11.80 -2.89
C ASP A 25 -7.36 10.57 -2.21
N HIS A 26 -6.86 9.38 -2.54
CA HIS A 26 -7.33 8.13 -1.94
C HIS A 26 -7.00 8.03 -0.44
N PHE A 27 -6.00 8.75 0.08
CA PHE A 27 -5.76 8.86 1.52
C PHE A 27 -6.84 9.72 2.16
N LEU A 28 -7.16 10.88 1.57
CA LEU A 28 -8.19 11.76 2.08
C LEU A 28 -9.54 11.06 2.13
N LEU A 29 -9.88 10.33 1.07
CA LEU A 29 -11.09 9.52 1.02
C LEU A 29 -11.08 8.38 2.04
N ALA A 30 -9.96 7.67 2.18
CA ALA A 30 -9.83 6.62 3.20
C ALA A 30 -9.96 7.18 4.62
N LEU A 31 -9.40 8.37 4.90
CA LEU A 31 -9.52 9.06 6.19
C LEU A 31 -10.94 9.52 6.45
N LEU A 32 -11.65 9.99 5.41
CA LEU A 32 -13.04 10.42 5.50
C LEU A 32 -13.96 9.29 5.93
N ILE A 33 -13.80 8.11 5.34
CA ILE A 33 -14.63 6.93 5.66
C ILE A 33 -14.10 6.14 6.86
N LEU A 34 -12.95 6.50 7.42
CA LEU A 34 -12.29 5.73 8.47
C LEU A 34 -13.18 5.50 9.70
N PRO A 35 -13.92 6.49 10.24
CA PRO A 35 -14.79 6.26 11.39
C PRO A 35 -15.86 5.20 11.11
N TRP A 36 -16.51 5.29 9.95
CA TRP A 36 -17.49 4.31 9.48
C TRP A 36 -16.86 2.92 9.31
N ALA A 37 -15.68 2.83 8.69
CA ALA A 37 -15.00 1.56 8.48
C ALA A 37 -14.55 0.92 9.81
N MET A 38 -14.10 1.74 10.78
CA MET A 38 -13.73 1.27 12.10
C MET A 38 -14.92 0.64 12.84
N GLU A 39 -16.10 1.25 12.74
CA GLU A 39 -17.32 0.76 13.38
C GLU A 39 -17.90 -0.48 12.67
N LYS A 40 -18.04 -0.43 11.33
CA LYS A 40 -18.62 -1.54 10.53
C LYS A 40 -17.76 -2.81 10.59
N PHE A 41 -16.44 -2.67 10.53
CA PHE A 41 -15.53 -3.82 10.38
C PHE A 41 -14.71 -4.14 11.64
N ASN A 42 -14.88 -3.38 12.73
CA ASN A 42 -14.11 -3.54 13.97
C ASN A 42 -12.58 -3.58 13.73
N LEU A 43 -12.09 -2.71 12.85
CA LEU A 43 -10.73 -2.76 12.28
C LEU A 43 -9.63 -2.97 13.33
N LEU A 44 -9.71 -2.30 14.47
CA LEU A 44 -8.66 -2.36 15.51
C LEU A 44 -8.69 -3.63 16.38
N GLN A 45 -9.83 -4.33 16.45
CA GLN A 45 -10.01 -5.47 17.34
C GLN A 45 -9.78 -6.81 16.63
N GLN A 46 -9.77 -6.84 15.29
CA GLN A 46 -9.71 -8.08 14.55
C GLN A 46 -8.31 -8.73 14.57
N HIS A 47 -8.23 -9.86 15.26
CA HIS A 47 -7.05 -10.74 15.32
C HIS A 47 -7.04 -11.72 14.14
N GLN A 48 -6.79 -11.21 12.94
CA GLN A 48 -7.02 -12.03 11.75
C GLN A 48 -5.88 -13.00 11.42
N LYS A 49 -6.23 -14.29 11.29
CA LYS A 49 -5.44 -15.30 10.58
C LYS A 49 -5.39 -14.94 9.08
N ARG A 50 -4.34 -15.36 8.35
CA ARG A 50 -4.11 -14.99 6.92
C ARG A 50 -5.33 -15.15 5.99
N GLN A 51 -6.17 -16.15 6.22
CA GLN A 51 -7.34 -16.41 5.37
C GLN A 51 -8.47 -15.40 5.59
N ALA A 52 -8.67 -14.96 6.84
CA ALA A 52 -9.66 -13.93 7.16
C ALA A 52 -9.29 -12.59 6.49
N PHE A 53 -7.99 -12.31 6.30
CA PHE A 53 -7.52 -11.05 5.71
C PHE A 53 -8.06 -10.82 4.30
N TYR A 54 -8.12 -11.87 3.48
CA TYR A 54 -8.68 -11.80 2.13
C TYR A 54 -10.19 -11.54 2.14
N GLN A 55 -10.91 -12.16 3.08
CA GLN A 55 -12.35 -11.96 3.25
C GLN A 55 -12.62 -10.52 3.69
N LEU A 56 -11.92 -10.03 4.72
CA LEU A 56 -12.02 -8.66 5.21
C LEU A 56 -11.73 -7.64 4.11
N SER A 57 -10.67 -7.85 3.32
CA SER A 57 -10.36 -6.95 2.21
C SER A 57 -11.47 -6.90 1.16
N ARG A 58 -12.14 -8.03 0.91
CA ARG A 58 -13.26 -8.10 -0.02
C ARG A 58 -14.51 -7.43 0.56
N GLU A 59 -14.81 -7.67 1.83
CA GLU A 59 -15.92 -7.03 2.56
C GLU A 59 -15.77 -5.51 2.62
N ILE A 60 -14.56 -5.01 2.90
CA ILE A 60 -14.28 -3.57 2.90
C ILE A 60 -14.48 -2.98 1.51
N ARG A 61 -14.04 -3.65 0.44
CA ARG A 61 -14.28 -3.16 -0.93
C ARG A 61 -15.76 -3.09 -1.27
N SER A 62 -16.51 -4.16 -1.00
CA SER A 62 -17.96 -4.17 -1.17
C SER A 62 -18.63 -3.09 -0.32
N GLY A 63 -18.18 -2.90 0.92
CA GLY A 63 -18.69 -1.84 1.77
C GLY A 63 -18.36 -0.44 1.26
N ILE A 64 -17.18 -0.21 0.67
CA ILE A 64 -16.82 1.06 0.04
C ILE A 64 -17.71 1.28 -1.19
N ASP A 65 -17.90 0.27 -2.01
CA ASP A 65 -18.83 0.32 -3.14
C ASP A 65 -20.23 0.72 -2.66
N GLU A 66 -20.70 0.09 -1.58
CA GLU A 66 -21.99 0.37 -0.94
C GLU A 66 -22.09 1.79 -0.35
N PHE A 67 -21.01 2.27 0.25
CA PHE A 67 -20.98 3.59 0.87
C PHE A 67 -21.07 4.72 -0.17
N PHE A 68 -20.60 4.49 -1.39
CA PHE A 68 -20.55 5.48 -2.47
C PHE A 68 -21.59 5.25 -3.59
N ILE A 69 -22.56 4.33 -3.42
CA ILE A 69 -23.47 3.84 -4.48
C ILE A 69 -24.08 4.95 -5.34
N ASP A 70 -24.49 6.08 -4.75
CA ASP A 70 -25.43 7.00 -5.41
C ASP A 70 -24.84 8.32 -5.93
N GLY A 71 -23.52 8.52 -5.93
CA GLY A 71 -23.00 9.82 -6.42
C GLY A 71 -21.51 9.96 -6.67
N PHE A 72 -20.71 8.94 -6.38
CA PHE A 72 -19.25 9.06 -6.51
C PHE A 72 -18.67 7.95 -7.39
N SER A 73 -18.36 8.29 -8.64
CA SER A 73 -17.71 7.38 -9.60
C SER A 73 -16.24 7.18 -9.23
N LEU A 74 -15.98 6.44 -8.16
CA LEU A 74 -14.63 6.20 -7.69
C LEU A 74 -13.93 5.16 -8.59
N LYS A 75 -12.76 5.52 -9.13
CA LYS A 75 -11.94 4.60 -9.95
C LYS A 75 -11.63 3.33 -9.14
N ARG A 76 -11.66 2.17 -9.80
CA ARG A 76 -11.34 0.88 -9.18
C ARG A 76 -10.02 0.90 -8.40
N MET A 77 -8.99 1.55 -8.96
CA MET A 77 -7.69 1.68 -8.32
C MET A 77 -7.75 2.42 -6.97
N ALA A 78 -8.55 3.48 -6.88
CA ALA A 78 -8.72 4.21 -5.62
C ALA A 78 -9.42 3.34 -4.56
N LYS A 79 -10.45 2.58 -4.95
CA LYS A 79 -11.13 1.62 -4.05
C LYS A 79 -10.17 0.54 -3.55
N GLU A 80 -9.32 0.01 -4.43
CA GLU A 80 -8.32 -0.99 -4.07
C GLU A 80 -7.27 -0.42 -3.11
N SER A 81 -6.78 0.81 -3.35
CA SER A 81 -5.86 1.50 -2.44
C SER A 81 -6.50 1.81 -1.09
N MET A 82 -7.73 2.32 -1.06
CA MET A 82 -8.46 2.59 0.19
C MET A 82 -8.65 1.32 1.02
N ALA A 83 -9.11 0.23 0.40
CA ALA A 83 -9.25 -1.04 1.09
C ALA A 83 -7.92 -1.56 1.62
N MET A 84 -6.84 -1.40 0.85
CA MET A 84 -5.49 -1.79 1.27
C MET A 84 -5.04 -0.98 2.51
N LEU A 85 -5.26 0.33 2.54
CA LEU A 85 -4.94 1.19 3.70
C LEU A 85 -5.73 0.78 4.95
N LEU A 86 -7.05 0.61 4.80
CA LEU A 86 -7.96 0.30 5.92
C LEU A 86 -7.68 -1.09 6.53
N VAL A 87 -7.52 -2.12 5.69
CA VAL A 87 -7.25 -3.48 6.14
C VAL A 87 -5.92 -3.56 6.90
N ASN A 88 -4.89 -2.84 6.44
CA ASN A 88 -3.57 -2.90 7.04
C ASN A 88 -3.44 -2.03 8.29
N LEU A 89 -4.38 -1.13 8.57
CA LEU A 89 -4.33 -0.22 9.71
C LEU A 89 -4.10 -0.96 11.04
N ALA A 90 -4.84 -2.04 11.27
CA ALA A 90 -4.73 -2.87 12.48
C ALA A 90 -3.34 -3.51 12.64
N THR A 91 -2.78 -3.96 11.52
CA THR A 91 -1.43 -4.56 11.47
C THR A 91 -0.39 -3.51 11.87
N PHE A 92 -0.51 -2.29 11.35
CA PHE A 92 0.40 -1.20 11.68
C PHE A 92 0.26 -0.72 13.12
N ALA A 93 -0.96 -0.58 13.63
CA ALA A 93 -1.23 -0.25 15.04
C ALA A 93 -0.55 -1.23 16.00
N ARG A 94 -0.61 -2.53 15.71
CA ARG A 94 0.03 -3.58 16.52
C ARG A 94 1.56 -3.52 16.48
N HIS A 95 2.15 -3.29 15.31
CA HIS A 95 3.61 -3.25 15.18
C HIS A 95 4.21 -1.95 15.73
N HIS A 96 3.45 -0.86 15.72
CA HIS A 96 3.83 0.40 16.37
C HIS A 96 3.92 0.24 17.90
N GLN A 97 2.93 -0.40 18.53
CA GLN A 97 2.97 -0.70 19.97
C GLN A 97 4.24 -1.47 20.38
N LYS A 98 4.71 -2.38 19.51
CA LYS A 98 5.92 -3.18 19.74
C LYS A 98 7.22 -2.45 19.35
N ARG A 99 7.14 -1.21 18.85
CA ARG A 99 8.24 -0.39 18.30
C ARG A 99 9.14 -1.14 17.31
N ASN A 100 8.63 -2.19 16.67
CA ASN A 100 9.42 -3.08 15.83
C ASN A 100 8.65 -3.44 14.56
N TRP A 101 9.19 -2.96 13.44
CA TRP A 101 8.71 -3.24 12.10
C TRP A 101 9.43 -4.47 11.53
N PRO A 102 8.74 -5.60 11.30
CA PRO A 102 9.36 -6.78 10.73
C PRO A 102 9.97 -6.49 9.36
N LYS A 103 11.12 -7.08 9.04
CA LYS A 103 11.79 -6.91 7.73
C LYS A 103 10.86 -7.28 6.57
N TRP A 104 10.08 -8.35 6.73
CA TRP A 104 9.13 -8.79 5.70
C TRP A 104 8.02 -7.77 5.42
N LEU A 105 7.62 -6.98 6.43
CA LEU A 105 6.57 -5.97 6.31
C LEU A 105 7.13 -4.71 5.64
N ARG A 106 8.34 -4.28 6.04
CA ARG A 106 9.07 -3.17 5.42
C ARG A 106 9.36 -3.38 3.93
N ASN A 107 9.54 -4.62 3.51
CA ASN A 107 9.82 -4.96 2.12
C ASN A 107 8.55 -5.03 1.23
N LYS A 108 7.36 -4.75 1.78
CA LYS A 108 6.12 -4.72 0.98
C LYS A 108 6.02 -3.41 0.22
N SER A 109 5.55 -3.46 -1.04
CA SER A 109 5.35 -2.27 -1.87
C SER A 109 4.39 -1.26 -1.22
N TYR A 110 3.35 -1.74 -0.56
CA TYR A 110 2.37 -0.92 0.16
C TYR A 110 2.84 -0.42 1.53
N PHE A 111 4.06 -0.78 1.97
CA PHE A 111 4.50 -0.46 3.32
C PHE A 111 4.51 1.05 3.58
N HIS A 112 5.05 1.81 2.64
CA HIS A 112 5.19 3.26 2.77
C HIS A 112 3.82 3.93 2.90
N ASP A 113 2.89 3.60 2.01
CA ASP A 113 1.55 4.20 2.01
C ASP A 113 0.78 3.87 3.29
N CYS A 114 0.79 2.60 3.72
CA CYS A 114 0.17 2.19 4.97
C CYS A 114 0.82 2.84 6.19
N PHE A 115 2.14 3.05 6.16
CA PHE A 115 2.86 3.72 7.24
C PHE A 115 2.47 5.19 7.35
N LEU A 116 2.42 5.90 6.22
CA LEU A 116 1.97 7.28 6.14
C LEU A 116 0.53 7.42 6.65
N PHE A 117 -0.38 6.58 6.14
CA PHE A 117 -1.78 6.59 6.55
C PHE A 117 -1.92 6.32 8.05
N TYR A 118 -1.18 5.34 8.58
CA TYR A 118 -1.14 5.06 10.01
C TYR A 118 -0.56 6.24 10.81
N SER A 119 0.45 6.96 10.31
CA SER A 119 1.02 8.11 11.02
C SER A 119 0.00 9.24 11.22
N LEU A 120 -0.85 9.50 10.21
CA LEU A 120 -1.95 10.46 10.31
C LEU A 120 -2.98 10.01 11.35
N PHE A 121 -3.33 8.73 11.33
CA PHE A 121 -4.23 8.14 12.32
C PHE A 121 -3.67 8.21 13.73
N ALA A 122 -2.41 7.82 13.94
CA ALA A 122 -1.75 7.79 15.23
C ALA A 122 -1.65 9.19 15.85
N GLU A 123 -1.37 10.21 15.03
CA GLU A 123 -1.38 11.59 15.49
C GLU A 123 -2.78 12.04 15.93
N ALA A 124 -3.80 11.69 15.15
CA ALA A 124 -5.17 12.03 15.49
C ALA A 124 -5.67 11.33 16.78
N GLN A 125 -5.08 10.18 17.12
CA GLN A 125 -5.30 9.48 18.40
C GLN A 125 -4.42 10.03 19.54
N GLY A 126 -3.59 11.05 19.29
CA GLY A 126 -2.70 11.64 20.28
C GLY A 126 -1.47 10.78 20.63
N LEU A 127 -1.18 9.74 19.85
CA LEU A 127 -0.09 8.79 20.15
C LEU A 127 1.28 9.38 19.80
N GLN A 128 1.44 9.85 18.56
CA GLN A 128 2.71 10.36 18.05
C GLN A 128 2.45 11.36 16.93
N LYS A 129 3.18 12.47 16.94
CA LYS A 129 3.15 13.46 15.86
C LYS A 129 3.75 12.87 14.59
N ALA A 130 3.01 12.94 13.48
CA ALA A 130 3.44 12.53 12.16
C ALA A 130 4.61 13.42 11.70
N ASP A 131 5.65 12.77 11.16
CA ASP A 131 6.79 13.48 10.57
C ASP A 131 6.42 14.00 9.19
N GLU A 132 6.43 15.32 9.05
CA GLU A 132 6.05 16.05 7.84
C GLU A 132 6.98 15.71 6.66
N LYS A 133 8.24 15.34 6.95
CA LYS A 133 9.23 14.96 5.93
C LYS A 133 8.84 13.71 5.17
N LEU A 134 7.97 12.87 5.74
CA LEU A 134 7.50 11.65 5.09
C LEU A 134 6.59 11.96 3.89
N PHE A 135 6.02 13.17 3.80
CA PHE A 135 5.09 13.58 2.76
C PHE A 135 5.73 14.41 1.62
N VAL A 136 7.05 14.65 1.68
CA VAL A 136 7.75 15.65 0.85
C VAL A 136 7.99 15.26 -0.62
N ALA A 137 7.86 13.99 -1.00
CA ALA A 137 8.41 13.54 -2.29
C ALA A 137 7.54 12.51 -3.03
N LEU A 138 6.21 12.64 -3.00
CA LEU A 138 5.35 11.64 -3.63
C LEU A 138 5.12 11.84 -5.15
N HIS A 139 5.61 12.91 -5.78
CA HIS A 139 5.36 13.21 -7.22
C HIS A 139 6.61 13.33 -8.11
N SER A 140 7.70 12.65 -7.77
CA SER A 140 8.64 12.20 -8.82
C SER A 140 8.15 10.86 -9.40
N GLY A 141 7.01 10.87 -10.08
CA GLY A 141 6.45 9.65 -10.66
C GLY A 141 4.98 9.73 -11.10
N ASP A 142 4.53 10.83 -11.70
CA ASP A 142 3.40 10.73 -12.62
C ASP A 142 3.94 10.15 -13.93
N GLY A 143 3.86 8.83 -14.01
CA GLY A 143 4.37 8.02 -15.09
C GLY A 143 3.91 6.60 -14.86
N ILE A 144 3.02 6.15 -15.74
CA ILE A 144 2.78 4.74 -15.99
C ILE A 144 4.13 4.14 -16.44
N GLU A 145 4.98 3.81 -15.49
CA GLU A 145 6.17 3.01 -15.71
C GLU A 145 6.10 1.85 -14.74
N SER A 146 5.76 0.70 -15.31
CA SER A 146 6.21 -0.60 -14.87
C SER A 146 7.52 -0.49 -14.09
N HIS A 147 7.45 -0.58 -12.75
CA HIS A 147 8.65 -0.69 -11.95
C HIS A 147 9.30 -2.04 -12.24
N SER A 148 10.28 -1.91 -13.13
CA SER A 148 11.36 -2.82 -13.44
C SER A 148 11.86 -3.53 -12.18
N ILE A 149 11.91 -4.84 -12.26
CA ILE A 149 12.69 -5.69 -11.37
C ILE A 149 14.11 -5.15 -11.40
N SER A 150 14.58 -4.56 -10.30
CA SER A 150 15.97 -4.10 -10.19
C SER A 150 16.90 -5.30 -10.35
N THR A 151 17.54 -5.40 -11.51
CA THR A 151 18.73 -6.22 -11.70
C THR A 151 19.86 -5.56 -10.92
N ARG A 152 20.06 -6.00 -9.67
CA ARG A 152 21.32 -5.78 -8.96
C ARG A 152 22.41 -6.56 -9.69
N ASN A 153 23.14 -5.87 -10.56
CA ASN A 153 24.48 -6.28 -10.96
C ASN A 153 25.41 -6.11 -9.75
N ASN A 154 25.80 -7.23 -9.16
CA ASN A 154 27.07 -7.36 -8.44
C ASN A 154 27.48 -8.82 -8.40
N GLY A 155 28.68 -9.10 -8.94
CA GLY A 155 29.40 -10.36 -8.73
C GLY A 155 29.46 -11.27 -9.94
N ALA A 156 30.49 -11.05 -10.77
CA ALA A 156 31.00 -12.05 -11.70
C ALA A 156 31.30 -13.36 -10.95
N GLY A 157 30.75 -14.48 -11.42
CA GLY A 157 31.08 -15.79 -10.88
C GLY A 157 30.08 -16.87 -11.26
N ARG A 158 30.52 -17.76 -12.17
CA ARG A 158 29.94 -19.08 -12.54
C ARG A 158 28.93 -19.09 -13.69
N SER A 159 29.49 -19.24 -14.88
CA SER A 159 28.91 -20.02 -15.97
C SER A 159 28.47 -21.42 -15.49
N LYS A 160 27.18 -21.58 -15.18
CA LYS A 160 26.49 -22.87 -15.30
C LYS A 160 25.16 -22.60 -15.98
N GLY A 161 25.15 -22.83 -17.29
CA GLY A 161 24.01 -22.65 -18.16
C GLY A 161 22.74 -23.25 -17.55
N ARG A 162 21.70 -22.41 -17.51
CA ARG A 162 20.33 -22.79 -17.16
C ARG A 162 19.96 -24.01 -18.00
N ARG A 163 19.75 -25.15 -17.33
CA ARG A 163 19.14 -26.34 -17.93
C ARG A 163 17.82 -25.91 -18.56
N GLY A 164 17.73 -26.11 -19.88
CA GLY A 164 16.59 -25.70 -20.70
C GLY A 164 15.26 -26.16 -20.11
N THR A 165 14.37 -25.19 -19.91
CA THR A 165 12.99 -25.40 -19.46
C THR A 165 12.29 -26.28 -20.49
N ARG A 166 11.98 -27.51 -20.09
CA ARG A 166 11.20 -28.45 -20.90
C ARG A 166 9.72 -28.08 -20.71
N PRO A 167 9.00 -27.59 -21.74
CA PRO A 167 7.56 -27.34 -21.61
C PRO A 167 6.82 -28.66 -21.36
N ALA A 168 5.82 -28.64 -20.47
CA ALA A 168 5.10 -29.84 -19.98
C ALA A 168 4.39 -30.65 -21.08
N PHE A 169 4.23 -30.07 -22.27
CA PHE A 169 3.50 -30.64 -23.39
C PHE A 169 4.41 -31.24 -24.46
N THR A 170 5.73 -31.19 -24.30
CA THR A 170 6.66 -31.72 -25.30
C THR A 170 7.86 -32.44 -24.67
N ASN A 171 8.27 -33.53 -25.30
CA ASN A 171 9.44 -34.28 -24.87
C ASN A 171 10.77 -33.70 -25.40
N ARG A 172 10.76 -32.61 -26.18
CA ARG A 172 11.96 -31.96 -26.71
C ARG A 172 12.44 -30.84 -25.78
N LYS A 173 13.77 -30.71 -25.63
CA LYS A 173 14.41 -29.78 -24.68
C LYS A 173 14.60 -28.35 -25.21
N GLN A 174 14.11 -28.01 -26.42
CA GLN A 174 14.30 -26.69 -27.05
C GLN A 174 13.07 -26.20 -27.84
N GLY A 175 12.73 -24.91 -27.64
CA GLY A 175 11.72 -24.08 -28.35
C GLY A 175 10.26 -24.37 -27.97
N VAL A 176 9.43 -23.43 -27.48
CA VAL A 176 8.96 -22.16 -28.10
C VAL A 176 8.78 -21.05 -27.03
N PHE A 177 8.98 -19.77 -27.45
CA PHE A 177 9.10 -18.46 -26.73
C PHE A 177 10.46 -18.19 -26.03
N GLY A 178 11.58 -17.99 -26.72
CA GLY A 178 11.78 -17.67 -28.12
C GLY A 178 12.96 -18.44 -28.72
N LEU A 179 12.57 -19.39 -29.59
CA LEU A 179 13.20 -19.83 -30.85
C LEU A 179 14.73 -19.71 -30.95
N ARG A 180 15.51 -20.73 -31.37
CA ARG A 180 15.23 -21.77 -32.36
C ARG A 180 16.21 -22.94 -32.19
N ASN A 181 15.80 -24.09 -32.73
CA ASN A 181 16.70 -25.19 -33.06
C ASN A 181 17.61 -24.76 -34.23
N LYS A 182 18.88 -25.16 -34.19
CA LYS A 182 19.70 -25.33 -35.39
C LYS A 182 19.33 -26.65 -36.05
#